data_AF-A0A383ET74-F1
#
_entry.id   AF-A0A383ET74-F1
#
_cell.length_a   1.000
_cell.length_b   1.000
_cell.length_c   1.000
_cell.angle_alpha   90.00
_cell.angle_beta   90.00
_cell.angle_gamma   90.00
#
_symmetry.space_group_name_H-M   'P 1'
#
loop_
_entity.id
_entity.type
_entity.pdbx_description
1 polymer ?
#
loop_
_entity_poly.entity_id
_entity_poly.type
_entity_poly.pdbx_seq_one_letter_code
_entity_poly.pdbx_strand_id
1 'polypeptide(L)'
;MKIAYTGLDLPQGKIKFNDEIFVGLVKKFQPKKVSPYYFEFFPDNYELADLIMINNECLLDLLILDIEKIEGRLTRTKDPFEKEVLEKSLVQLDDQKPICDLRWDDTEQAVIKALGLLSRTPTLVYEETSADITLICRDGMKKASMMFFYTVG
;
A
#
# COMPACT_ATOMS: atom_id res chain seq x y z
N MET A 1 1.38 -5.46 -9.95
CA MET A 1 1.08 -4.56 -8.83
C MET A 1 2.12 -3.46 -8.86
N LYS A 2 1.66 -2.23 -8.65
CA LYS A 2 2.45 -1.01 -8.58
C LYS A 2 2.76 -0.68 -7.12
N ILE A 3 4.04 -0.52 -6.81
CA ILE A 3 4.52 -0.28 -5.46
C ILE A 3 5.25 1.06 -5.46
N ALA A 4 4.68 2.04 -4.74
CA ALA A 4 5.40 3.26 -4.42
C ALA A 4 6.32 3.00 -3.24
N TYR A 5 7.54 3.53 -3.29
CA TYR A 5 8.44 3.51 -2.15
C TYR A 5 9.11 4.85 -1.86
N THR A 6 9.40 5.09 -0.59
CA THR A 6 10.03 6.33 -0.11
C THR A 6 10.94 6.02 1.08
N GLY A 7 12.16 6.57 1.08
CA GLY A 7 13.13 6.34 2.14
C GLY A 7 13.72 4.93 2.21
N LEU A 8 13.52 4.11 1.18
CA LEU A 8 14.02 2.72 1.11
C LEU A 8 14.98 2.54 -0.06
N ASP A 9 16.00 1.69 0.12
CA ASP A 9 16.95 1.31 -0.92
C ASP A 9 16.38 0.16 -1.77
N LEU A 10 15.36 0.50 -2.58
CA LEU A 10 14.67 -0.44 -3.47
C LEU A 10 14.96 -0.15 -4.94
N PRO A 11 15.02 -1.20 -5.78
CA PRO A 11 15.24 -1.02 -7.21
C PRO A 11 14.01 -0.41 -7.87
N GLN A 12 14.22 0.45 -8.86
CA GLN A 12 13.15 0.98 -9.68
C GLN A 12 12.84 0.05 -10.87
N GLY A 13 11.55 -0.06 -11.22
CA GLY A 13 11.07 -0.78 -12.39
C GLY A 13 10.47 -2.14 -12.08
N LYS A 14 10.40 -3.00 -13.10
CA LYS A 14 9.73 -4.31 -13.00
C LYS A 14 10.67 -5.37 -12.45
N ILE A 15 10.33 -5.88 -11.28
CA ILE A 15 11.05 -6.97 -10.61
C ILE A 15 10.23 -8.24 -10.70
N LYS A 16 10.90 -9.31 -11.16
CA LYS A 16 10.34 -10.65 -11.23
C LYS A 16 10.20 -11.23 -9.82
N PHE A 17 9.01 -11.69 -9.49
CA PHE A 17 8.74 -12.37 -8.24
C PHE A 17 8.67 -13.88 -8.45
N ASN A 18 9.47 -14.62 -7.69
CA ASN A 18 9.46 -16.08 -7.66
C ASN A 18 9.22 -16.51 -6.22
N ASP A 19 7.98 -16.79 -5.84
CA ASP A 19 7.72 -17.43 -4.56
C ASP A 19 8.07 -18.93 -4.59
N GLU A 20 8.11 -19.52 -3.40
CA GLU A 20 8.41 -20.93 -3.21
C GLU A 20 7.41 -21.85 -3.93
N ILE A 21 6.15 -21.43 -4.04
CA ILE A 21 5.09 -22.20 -4.71
C ILE A 21 5.38 -22.26 -6.22
N PHE A 22 5.64 -21.13 -6.84
CA PHE A 22 5.99 -21.00 -8.24
C PHE A 22 7.23 -21.80 -8.58
N VAL A 23 8.31 -21.64 -7.80
CA VAL A 23 9.54 -22.40 -7.97
C VAL A 23 9.28 -23.92 -7.85
N GLY A 24 8.46 -24.33 -6.88
CA GLY A 24 8.05 -25.71 -6.69
C GLY A 24 7.27 -26.27 -7.88
N LEU A 25 6.33 -25.50 -8.45
CA LEU A 25 5.55 -25.89 -9.62
C LEU A 25 6.43 -26.03 -10.87
N VAL A 26 7.33 -25.06 -11.11
CA VAL A 26 8.28 -25.13 -12.24
C VAL A 26 9.16 -26.37 -12.13
N LYS A 27 9.67 -26.67 -10.92
CA LYS A 27 10.48 -27.87 -10.67
C LYS A 27 9.69 -29.16 -10.89
N LYS A 28 8.43 -29.22 -10.43
CA LYS A 28 7.57 -30.41 -10.51
C LYS A 28 7.14 -30.74 -11.94
N PHE A 29 6.75 -29.74 -12.72
CA PHE A 29 6.12 -29.94 -14.03
C PHE A 29 7.04 -29.72 -15.22
N GLN A 30 8.21 -29.10 -15.02
CA GLN A 30 9.20 -28.81 -16.06
C GLN A 30 8.59 -28.25 -17.37
N PRO A 31 7.76 -27.20 -17.28
CA PRO A 31 7.01 -26.71 -18.44
C PRO A 31 7.95 -26.09 -19.48
N LYS A 32 7.54 -26.14 -20.76
CA LYS A 32 8.30 -25.52 -21.87
C LYS A 32 8.36 -23.99 -21.78
N LYS A 33 7.41 -23.37 -21.09
CA LYS A 33 7.32 -21.92 -20.90
C LYS A 33 6.93 -21.61 -19.46
N VAL A 34 7.55 -20.58 -18.90
CA VAL A 34 7.31 -20.10 -17.54
C VAL A 34 7.00 -18.62 -17.59
N SER A 35 5.90 -18.19 -16.97
CA SER A 35 5.50 -16.78 -16.88
C SER A 35 5.35 -16.38 -15.41
N PRO A 36 6.33 -15.69 -14.82
CA PRO A 36 6.28 -15.23 -13.44
C PRO A 36 5.39 -13.99 -13.30
N TYR A 37 5.06 -13.65 -12.05
CA TYR A 37 4.48 -12.36 -11.73
C TYR A 37 5.56 -11.28 -11.62
N TYR A 38 5.19 -10.02 -11.90
CA TYR A 38 6.08 -8.87 -11.78
C TYR A 38 5.48 -7.79 -10.88
N PHE A 39 6.28 -7.30 -9.94
CA PHE A 39 6.02 -6.08 -9.20
C PHE A 39 6.70 -4.91 -9.91
N GLU A 40 6.04 -3.76 -9.97
CA GLU A 40 6.59 -2.53 -10.54
C GLU A 40 6.84 -1.54 -9.42
N PHE A 41 8.10 -1.24 -9.15
CA PHE A 41 8.54 -0.32 -8.10
C PHE A 41 8.84 1.06 -8.69
N PHE A 42 8.41 2.11 -8.00
CA PHE A 42 8.74 3.49 -8.37
C PHE A 42 8.78 4.40 -7.14
N PRO A 43 9.62 5.43 -7.15
CA PRO A 43 9.73 6.35 -6.02
C PRO A 43 8.55 7.33 -5.96
N ASP A 44 8.11 7.66 -4.74
CA ASP A 44 7.36 8.87 -4.36
C ASP A 44 6.06 9.20 -5.13
N ASN A 45 5.42 8.21 -5.79
CA ASN A 45 4.17 8.43 -6.55
C ASN A 45 2.99 7.63 -5.99
N TYR A 46 2.50 8.03 -4.83
CA TYR A 46 1.47 7.27 -4.10
C TYR A 46 0.12 7.16 -4.83
N GLU A 47 -0.21 8.10 -5.73
CA GLU A 47 -1.49 8.12 -6.45
C GLU A 47 -1.65 6.93 -7.41
N LEU A 48 -0.55 6.46 -8.00
CA LEU A 48 -0.54 5.33 -8.93
C LEU A 48 -0.29 3.98 -8.23
N ALA A 49 -0.10 4.00 -6.92
CA ALA A 49 0.32 2.85 -6.15
C ALA A 49 -0.87 1.96 -5.75
N ASP A 50 -0.68 0.65 -5.91
CA ASP A 50 -1.56 -0.36 -5.31
C ASP A 50 -1.12 -0.65 -3.84
N LEU A 51 0.13 -0.33 -3.50
CA LEU A 51 0.78 -0.57 -2.22
C LEU A 51 1.87 0.49 -2.00
N ILE A 52 2.01 0.99 -0.77
CA ILE A 52 3.02 1.97 -0.37
C ILE A 52 3.99 1.31 0.61
N MET A 53 5.28 1.55 0.42
CA MET A 53 6.35 1.12 1.31
C MET A 53 7.17 2.33 1.72
N ILE A 54 7.24 2.59 3.01
CA ILE A 54 7.82 3.83 3.48
C ILE A 54 8.72 3.57 4.68
N ASN A 55 9.87 4.23 4.71
CA ASN A 55 10.65 4.28 5.93
C ASN A 55 9.91 5.13 6.98
N ASN A 56 10.00 4.72 8.25
CA ASN A 56 9.38 5.41 9.37
C ASN A 56 9.76 6.90 9.44
N GLU A 57 11.01 7.24 9.12
CA GLU A 57 11.49 8.64 9.08
C GLU A 57 10.78 9.49 8.02
N CYS A 58 10.25 8.87 6.97
CA CYS A 58 9.52 9.54 5.88
C CYS A 58 8.00 9.43 6.01
N LEU A 59 7.48 8.68 6.99
CA LEU A 59 6.04 8.40 7.09
C LEU A 59 5.22 9.69 7.18
N LEU A 60 5.69 10.68 7.94
CA LEU A 60 5.01 11.96 8.09
C LEU A 60 4.79 12.69 6.75
N ASP A 61 5.72 12.56 5.80
CA ASP A 61 5.58 13.20 4.49
C ASP A 61 4.36 12.67 3.72
N LEU A 62 4.01 11.39 3.89
CA LEU A 62 2.78 10.82 3.34
C LEU A 62 1.54 11.30 4.12
N LEU A 63 1.60 11.27 5.45
CA LEU A 63 0.43 11.56 6.28
C LEU A 63 0.01 13.04 6.19
N ILE A 64 0.97 13.96 6.07
CA ILE A 64 0.69 15.39 5.92
C ILE A 64 -0.19 15.67 4.69
N LEU A 65 0.03 14.99 3.57
CA LEU A 65 -0.80 15.15 2.37
C LEU A 65 -2.27 14.81 2.61
N ASP A 66 -2.54 13.83 3.48
CA ASP A 66 -3.90 13.45 3.85
C ASP A 66 -4.47 14.39 4.91
N ILE A 67 -3.67 14.82 5.89
CA ILE A 67 -4.07 15.80 6.91
C ILE A 67 -4.55 17.10 6.24
N GLU A 68 -3.75 17.65 5.32
CA GLU A 68 -4.09 18.90 4.61
C GLU A 68 -5.40 18.77 3.82
N LYS A 69 -5.64 17.62 3.17
CA LYS A 69 -6.90 17.33 2.47
C LYS A 69 -8.08 17.26 3.44
N ILE A 70 -7.91 16.59 4.57
CA ILE A 70 -8.96 16.44 5.57
C ILE A 70 -9.32 17.78 6.19
N GLU A 71 -8.33 18.56 6.65
CA GLU A 71 -8.54 19.88 7.23
C GLU A 71 -9.23 20.82 6.23
N GLY A 72 -8.76 20.81 4.97
CA GLY A 72 -9.38 21.57 3.89
C GLY A 72 -10.85 21.19 3.66
N ARG A 73 -11.20 19.90 3.80
CA ARG A 73 -12.57 19.41 3.66
C ARG A 73 -13.44 19.72 4.88
N LEU A 74 -12.89 19.61 6.09
CA LEU A 74 -13.58 19.89 7.36
C LEU A 74 -14.12 21.32 7.43
N THR A 75 -13.41 22.30 6.87
CA THR A 75 -13.88 23.70 6.83
C THR A 75 -15.12 23.92 5.96
N ARG A 76 -15.44 22.97 5.06
CA ARG A 76 -16.49 23.13 4.04
C ARG A 76 -17.65 22.17 4.21
N THR A 77 -17.44 21.01 4.86
CA THR A 77 -18.50 20.02 5.03
C THR A 77 -19.57 20.51 6.01
N LYS A 78 -20.82 20.17 5.69
CA LYS A 78 -21.99 20.39 6.55
C LYS A 78 -22.64 19.08 6.96
N ASP A 79 -22.16 17.96 6.42
CA ASP A 79 -22.67 16.63 6.75
C ASP A 79 -22.05 16.18 8.07
N PRO A 80 -22.86 15.97 9.13
CA PRO A 80 -22.36 15.51 10.41
C PRO A 80 -21.63 14.16 10.32
N PHE A 81 -22.08 13.26 9.44
CA PHE A 81 -21.47 11.95 9.27
C PHE A 81 -20.08 12.08 8.63
N GLU A 82 -19.98 12.79 7.51
CA GLU A 82 -18.68 13.08 6.89
C GLU A 82 -17.72 13.74 7.89
N LYS A 83 -18.20 14.69 8.70
CA LYS A 83 -17.38 15.36 9.71
C LYS A 83 -16.81 14.37 10.74
N GLU A 84 -17.64 13.46 11.26
CA GLU A 84 -17.20 12.43 12.22
C GLU A 84 -16.12 11.52 11.62
N VAL A 85 -16.29 11.08 10.37
CA VAL A 85 -15.30 10.24 9.67
C VAL A 85 -13.97 10.97 9.49
N LEU A 86 -14.02 12.26 9.16
CA LEU A 86 -12.84 13.10 8.99
C LEU A 86 -12.11 13.36 10.31
N GLU A 87 -12.83 13.65 11.39
CA GLU A 87 -12.25 13.82 12.72
C GLU A 87 -11.60 12.52 13.23
N LYS A 88 -12.27 11.37 13.03
CA LYS A 88 -11.71 10.04 13.31
C LYS A 88 -10.45 9.75 12.49
N SER A 89 -10.43 10.19 11.23
CA SER A 89 -9.25 10.06 10.34
C SER A 89 -8.07 10.88 10.85
N LEU A 90 -8.30 12.12 11.31
CA LEU A 90 -7.23 12.96 11.87
C LEU A 90 -6.60 12.33 13.11
N VAL A 91 -7.40 11.80 14.04
CA VAL A 91 -6.87 11.14 15.25
C VAL A 91 -5.93 9.99 14.89
N GLN A 92 -6.26 9.20 13.86
CA GLN A 92 -5.41 8.12 13.36
C GLN A 92 -4.08 8.64 12.78
N LEU A 93 -4.14 9.73 12.01
CA LEU A 93 -2.96 10.34 11.38
C LEU A 93 -2.03 11.03 12.39
N ASP A 94 -2.59 11.68 13.41
CA ASP A 94 -1.86 12.30 14.51
C ASP A 94 -1.07 11.26 15.33
N ASP A 95 -1.63 10.06 15.45
CA ASP A 95 -0.98 8.87 16.02
C ASP A 95 0.14 8.29 15.14
N GLN A 96 0.45 8.95 14.02
CA GLN A 96 1.40 8.51 12.99
C GLN A 96 1.07 7.14 12.42
N LYS A 97 -0.22 6.86 12.20
CA LYS A 97 -0.68 5.60 11.60
C LYS A 97 -1.39 5.89 10.27
N PRO A 98 -1.08 5.13 9.20
CA PRO A 98 -1.82 5.19 7.96
C PRO A 98 -3.32 4.92 8.15
N ILE A 99 -4.16 5.52 7.30
CA ILE A 99 -5.61 5.31 7.30
C ILE A 99 -5.97 3.84 7.02
N CYS A 100 -5.16 3.11 6.23
CA CYS A 100 -5.38 1.70 5.93
C CYS A 100 -5.31 0.77 7.15
N ASP A 101 -4.74 1.22 8.27
CA ASP A 101 -4.58 0.43 9.49
C ASP A 101 -5.83 0.44 10.37
N LEU A 102 -6.70 1.41 10.16
CA LEU A 102 -7.97 1.50 10.85
C LEU A 102 -9.04 0.67 10.13
N ARG A 103 -9.89 0.00 10.90
CA ARG A 103 -11.05 -0.70 10.35
C ARG A 103 -12.19 0.29 10.14
N TRP A 104 -12.58 0.44 8.88
CA TRP A 104 -13.67 1.29 8.44
C TRP A 104 -14.86 0.44 8.01
N ASP A 105 -16.07 0.91 8.30
CA ASP A 105 -17.27 0.35 7.69
C ASP A 105 -17.44 0.79 6.22
N ASP A 106 -18.38 0.19 5.51
CA ASP A 106 -18.59 0.43 4.07
C ASP A 106 -18.98 1.89 3.77
N THR A 107 -19.69 2.55 4.69
CA THR A 107 -20.11 3.94 4.53
C THR A 107 -18.95 4.91 4.80
N GLU A 108 -18.16 4.67 5.82
CA GLU A 108 -16.94 5.43 6.13
C GLU A 108 -15.92 5.28 4.98
N GLN A 109 -15.74 4.06 4.46
CA GLN A 109 -14.85 3.81 3.32
C GLN A 109 -15.23 4.61 2.08
N ALA A 110 -16.53 4.80 1.83
CA ALA A 110 -16.99 5.59 0.70
C ALA A 110 -16.56 7.06 0.81
N VAL A 111 -16.63 7.64 2.02
CA VAL A 111 -16.17 9.01 2.30
C VAL A 111 -14.67 9.15 2.07
N ILE A 112 -13.87 8.27 2.67
CA ILE A 112 -12.41 8.28 2.55
C ILE A 112 -11.97 8.10 1.09
N LYS A 113 -12.63 7.19 0.37
CA LYS A 113 -12.35 6.94 -1.04
C LYS A 113 -12.70 8.14 -1.91
N ALA A 114 -13.81 8.83 -1.63
CA ALA A 114 -14.23 10.02 -2.37
C ALA A 114 -13.27 11.19 -2.15
N LEU A 115 -12.69 11.31 -0.95
CA LEU A 115 -11.70 12.34 -0.65
C LEU A 115 -10.32 12.06 -1.28
N GLY A 116 -10.05 10.80 -1.65
CA GLY A 116 -8.80 10.41 -2.28
C GLY A 116 -7.60 10.49 -1.33
N LEU A 117 -7.78 9.99 -0.10
CA LEU A 117 -6.68 9.86 0.87
C LEU A 117 -5.69 8.78 0.42
N LEU A 118 -4.41 9.13 0.41
CA LEU A 118 -3.32 8.32 -0.11
C LEU A 118 -2.97 7.17 0.84
N SER A 119 -2.92 7.44 2.15
CA SER A 119 -2.62 6.44 3.19
C SER A 119 -3.77 5.42 3.41
N ARG A 120 -4.88 5.53 2.66
CA ARG A 120 -5.88 4.47 2.51
C ARG A 120 -5.32 3.30 1.69
N THR A 121 -4.41 3.56 0.77
CA THR A 121 -3.67 2.52 0.06
C THR A 121 -2.89 1.70 1.09
N PRO A 122 -2.89 0.35 1.00
CA PRO A 122 -2.12 -0.48 1.91
C PRO A 122 -0.70 0.06 2.07
N THR A 123 -0.31 0.36 3.31
CA THR A 123 0.97 0.98 3.62
C THR A 123 1.76 0.08 4.56
N LEU A 124 3.03 -0.12 4.26
CA LEU A 124 3.99 -0.83 5.10
C LEU A 124 5.07 0.15 5.53
N VAL A 125 5.27 0.23 6.85
CA VAL A 125 6.26 1.10 7.48
C VAL A 125 7.44 0.26 7.93
N TYR A 126 8.64 0.68 7.56
CA TYR A 126 9.90 0.00 7.86
C TYR A 126 10.83 0.91 8.66
N GLU A 127 11.51 0.37 9.66
CA GLU A 127 12.54 1.12 10.41
C GLU A 127 13.86 1.19 9.63
N GLU A 128 14.25 0.10 8.97
CA GLU A 128 15.49 0.01 8.20
C GLU A 128 15.29 0.42 6.73
N THR A 129 16.30 1.07 6.16
CA THR A 129 16.29 1.50 4.75
C THR A 129 16.59 0.35 3.79
N SER A 130 17.42 -0.60 4.20
CA SER A 130 17.70 -1.82 3.45
C SER A 130 16.70 -2.90 3.82
N ALA A 131 15.94 -3.40 2.86
CA ALA A 131 15.01 -4.48 3.12
C ALA A 131 15.05 -5.52 1.98
N ASP A 132 14.85 -6.79 2.34
CA ASP A 132 14.83 -7.89 1.36
C ASP A 132 13.56 -7.78 0.50
N ILE A 133 13.76 -7.52 -0.79
CA ILE A 133 12.68 -7.37 -1.78
C ILE A 133 11.70 -8.54 -1.75
N THR A 134 12.17 -9.77 -1.52
CA THR A 134 11.30 -10.96 -1.48
C THR A 134 10.39 -10.94 -0.27
N LEU A 135 10.93 -10.58 0.90
CA LEU A 135 10.17 -10.43 2.14
C LEU A 135 9.18 -9.28 2.03
N ILE A 136 9.64 -8.14 1.52
CA ILE A 136 8.82 -6.95 1.28
C ILE A 136 7.65 -7.24 0.33
N CYS A 137 7.89 -7.93 -0.79
CA CYS A 137 6.82 -8.31 -1.71
C CYS A 137 5.80 -9.23 -1.02
N ARG A 138 6.27 -10.16 -0.19
CA ARG A 138 5.43 -11.09 0.57
C ARG A 138 4.56 -10.36 1.59
N ASP A 139 5.15 -9.47 2.38
CA ASP A 139 4.43 -8.66 3.37
C ASP A 139 3.45 -7.70 2.69
N GLY A 140 3.88 -7.12 1.57
CA GLY A 140 3.07 -6.29 0.68
C GLY A 140 1.80 -6.97 0.23
N MET A 141 1.93 -8.18 -0.33
CA MET A 141 0.78 -8.97 -0.75
C MET A 141 -0.15 -9.30 0.42
N LYS A 142 0.42 -9.67 1.57
CA LYS A 142 -0.39 -9.99 2.76
C LYS A 142 -1.19 -8.77 3.22
N LYS A 143 -0.56 -7.60 3.29
CA LYS A 143 -1.23 -6.33 3.66
C LYS A 143 -2.31 -5.94 2.64
N ALA A 144 -2.03 -6.12 1.36
CA ALA A 144 -2.98 -5.88 0.27
C ALA A 144 -4.06 -6.99 0.13
N SER A 145 -4.06 -8.01 0.99
CA SER A 145 -4.96 -9.17 0.92
C SER A 145 -4.96 -9.87 -0.45
N MET A 146 -3.78 -9.95 -1.08
CA MET A 146 -3.59 -10.56 -2.39
C MET A 146 -3.06 -11.99 -2.31
N MET A 147 -3.48 -12.82 -3.26
CA MET A 147 -3.07 -14.22 -3.39
C MET A 147 -2.81 -14.54 -4.88
N PHE A 148 -1.81 -15.38 -5.15
CA PHE A 148 -1.53 -15.88 -6.49
C PHE A 148 -2.25 -17.20 -6.75
N PHE A 149 -2.89 -17.28 -7.92
CA PHE A 149 -3.40 -18.52 -8.49
C PHE A 149 -2.51 -18.93 -9.65
N TYR A 150 -1.79 -20.04 -9.48
CA TYR A 150 -0.93 -20.59 -10.51
C TYR A 150 -1.70 -21.62 -11.34
N THR A 151 -1.62 -21.49 -12.66
CA THR A 151 -2.14 -22.48 -13.60
C THR A 151 -0.98 -23.28 -14.19
N VAL A 152 -1.20 -24.58 -14.37
CA VAL A 152 -0.22 -25.51 -14.97
C VAL A 152 -0.90 -26.19 -16.15
N GLY A 153 -0.23 -26.18 -17.31
CA GLY A 153 -0.65 -26.82 -18.55
C GLY A 153 0.52 -27.13 -19.45
#